data_AF-A0A7S0HC75-F1
#
_entry.id   AF-A0A7S0HC75-F1
#
_cell.length_a   1.000
_cell.length_b   1.000
_cell.length_c   1.000
_cell.angle_alpha   90.00
_cell.angle_beta   90.00
_cell.angle_gamma   90.00
#
_symmetry.space_group_name_H-M   'P 1'
#
loop_
_entity.id
_entity.type
_entity.pdbx_description
1 polymer ?
#
loop_
_entity_poly.entity_id
_entity_poly.type
_entity_poly.pdbx_seq_one_letter_code
_entity_poly.pdbx_strand_id
1 'polypeptide(L)'
;PNASTGGATSLAELDAALAALHRWAPPAEHWKLLVSWHRAHGRCATALVALEEHLNLKATKDKGPPPREKLELRASLLEALGWAHWAANARALLALKFPAAYPPPYV
;
A
#
# COMPACT_ATOMS: atom_id res chain seq x y z
N PRO A 1 24.40 -13.98 -20.22
CA PRO A 1 24.61 -12.61 -19.67
C PRO A 1 23.90 -11.55 -20.53
N ASN A 2 22.64 -11.19 -20.22
CA ASN A 2 21.92 -10.00 -20.78
C ASN A 2 20.46 -9.86 -20.26
N ALA A 3 20.22 -10.00 -18.95
CA ALA A 3 18.86 -9.86 -18.38
C ALA A 3 18.65 -8.59 -17.55
N SER A 4 19.71 -7.83 -17.26
CA SER A 4 19.68 -6.71 -16.29
C SER A 4 19.30 -5.35 -16.89
N THR A 5 19.32 -5.19 -18.22
CA THR A 5 19.08 -3.88 -18.86
C THR A 5 17.61 -3.53 -18.98
N GLY A 6 16.73 -4.51 -19.22
CA GLY A 6 15.30 -4.26 -19.44
C GLY A 6 14.56 -3.73 -18.21
N GLY A 7 14.97 -4.14 -17.01
CA GLY A 7 14.37 -3.66 -15.75
C GLY A 7 14.75 -2.21 -15.40
N ALA A 8 15.94 -1.77 -15.78
CA ALA A 8 16.38 -0.40 -15.52
C ALA A 8 15.66 0.61 -16.43
N THR A 9 15.43 0.24 -17.69
CA THR A 9 14.70 1.09 -18.65
C THR A 9 13.23 1.25 -18.28
N SER A 10 12.56 0.17 -17.86
CA SER A 10 11.15 0.24 -17.47
C SER A 10 10.91 1.03 -16.18
N LEU A 11 11.86 1.03 -15.24
CA LEU A 11 11.82 1.89 -14.05
C LEU A 11 11.97 3.38 -14.43
N ALA A 12 12.86 3.71 -15.35
CA ALA A 12 13.04 5.08 -15.82
C ALA A 12 11.81 5.62 -16.57
N GLU A 13 11.16 4.78 -17.39
CA GLU A 13 9.89 5.12 -18.03
C GLU A 13 8.77 5.33 -17.00
N LEU A 14 8.72 4.50 -15.96
CA LEU A 14 7.77 4.65 -14.86
C LEU A 14 8.01 5.95 -14.08
N ASP A 15 9.27 6.30 -13.82
CA ASP A 15 9.66 7.57 -13.17
C ASP A 15 9.17 8.78 -14.00
N ALA A 16 9.37 8.74 -15.32
CA ALA A 16 8.93 9.80 -16.22
C ALA A 16 7.40 9.92 -16.27
N ALA A 17 6.69 8.79 -16.30
CA ALA A 17 5.23 8.76 -16.28
C ALA A 17 4.67 9.31 -14.95
N LEU A 18 5.29 8.96 -13.82
CA LEU A 18 4.89 9.46 -12.50
C LEU A 18 5.16 10.97 -12.37
N ALA A 19 6.31 11.45 -12.85
CA ALA A 19 6.64 12.87 -12.88
C ALA A 19 5.64 13.66 -13.75
N ALA A 20 5.25 13.12 -14.91
CA ALA A 20 4.22 13.70 -15.75
C ALA A 20 2.87 13.75 -15.02
N LEU A 21 2.49 12.68 -14.30
CA LEU A 21 1.23 12.62 -13.56
C LEU A 21 1.18 13.61 -12.39
N HIS A 22 2.28 13.81 -11.67
CA HIS A 22 2.38 14.79 -10.58
C HIS A 22 2.10 16.22 -11.01
N ARG A 23 2.29 16.53 -12.30
CA ARG A 23 1.94 17.85 -12.86
C ARG A 23 0.44 18.10 -12.88
N TRP A 24 -0.37 17.04 -12.95
CA TRP A 24 -1.82 17.14 -13.17
C TRP A 24 -2.64 16.72 -11.94
N ALA A 25 -2.12 15.82 -11.11
CA ALA A 25 -2.84 15.29 -9.96
C ALA A 25 -1.97 15.30 -8.70
N PRO A 26 -2.52 15.63 -7.52
CA PRO A 26 -1.81 15.53 -6.26
C PRO A 26 -1.55 14.06 -5.88
N PRO A 27 -0.49 13.76 -5.12
CA PRO A 27 -0.10 12.39 -4.71
C PRO A 27 -1.23 11.57 -4.06
N ALA A 28 -2.16 12.25 -3.38
CA ALA A 28 -3.29 11.61 -2.72
C ALA A 28 -4.27 10.93 -3.69
N GLU A 29 -4.39 11.42 -4.93
CA GLU A 29 -5.35 10.88 -5.91
C GLU A 29 -4.83 9.61 -6.60
N HIS A 30 -3.51 9.48 -6.73
CA HIS A 30 -2.86 8.33 -7.39
C HIS A 30 -2.01 7.48 -6.42
N TRP A 31 -2.43 7.42 -5.15
CA TRP A 31 -1.72 6.69 -4.08
C TRP A 31 -1.38 5.24 -4.42
N LYS A 32 -2.24 4.51 -5.17
CA LYS A 32 -1.97 3.12 -5.57
C LYS A 32 -0.72 3.01 -6.43
N LEU A 33 -0.60 3.92 -7.41
CA LEU A 33 0.54 3.99 -8.32
C LEU A 33 1.79 4.45 -7.57
N LEU A 34 1.66 5.38 -6.62
CA LEU A 34 2.77 5.88 -5.83
C LEU A 34 3.35 4.77 -4.91
N VAL A 35 2.50 3.98 -4.28
CA VAL A 35 2.92 2.84 -3.45
C VAL A 35 3.58 1.74 -4.30
N SER A 36 3.03 1.41 -5.46
CA SER A 36 3.65 0.42 -6.36
C SER A 36 4.99 0.92 -6.92
N TRP A 37 5.09 2.21 -7.23
CA TRP A 37 6.33 2.87 -7.66
C TRP A 37 7.43 2.76 -6.59
N HIS A 38 7.14 3.18 -5.35
CA HIS A 38 8.10 3.07 -4.26
C HIS A 38 8.52 1.61 -4.01
N ARG A 39 7.59 0.67 -4.12
CA ARG A 39 7.87 -0.76 -3.98
C ARG A 39 8.77 -1.28 -5.12
N ALA A 40 8.55 -0.84 -6.36
CA ALA A 40 9.39 -1.20 -7.50
C ALA A 40 10.85 -0.72 -7.33
N HIS A 41 11.03 0.43 -6.68
CA HIS A 41 12.34 0.98 -6.30
C HIS A 41 12.94 0.37 -5.01
N GLY A 42 12.30 -0.63 -4.40
CA GLY A 42 12.74 -1.24 -3.14
C GLY A 42 12.58 -0.33 -1.92
N ARG A 43 11.87 0.79 -2.04
CA ARG A 43 11.66 1.78 -0.98
C ARG A 43 10.38 1.46 -0.20
N CYS A 44 10.34 0.29 0.45
CA CYS A 44 9.14 -0.19 1.16
C CYS A 44 8.72 0.73 2.32
N ALA A 45 9.65 1.42 2.97
CA ALA A 45 9.34 2.33 4.08
C ALA A 45 8.59 3.59 3.60
N THR A 46 9.03 4.20 2.49
CA THR A 46 8.34 5.36 1.92
C THR A 46 6.98 4.97 1.33
N ALA A 47 6.88 3.75 0.79
CA ALA A 47 5.61 3.18 0.36
C ALA A 47 4.61 3.06 1.51
N LEU A 48 5.07 2.64 2.70
CA LEU A 48 4.25 2.55 3.90
C LEU A 48 3.78 3.93 4.37
N VAL A 49 4.67 4.93 4.40
CA VAL A 49 4.33 6.30 4.81
C VAL A 49 3.25 6.89 3.90
N ALA A 50 3.40 6.76 2.58
CA ALA A 50 2.40 7.25 1.63
C ALA A 50 1.03 6.55 1.80
N LEU A 51 1.05 5.25 2.10
CA LEU A 51 -0.17 4.50 2.39
C LEU A 51 -0.84 4.98 3.69
N GLU A 52 -0.07 5.22 4.75
CA GLU A 52 -0.59 5.70 6.03
C GLU A 52 -1.13 7.13 5.94
N GLU A 53 -0.44 8.02 5.23
CA GLU A 53 -0.91 9.38 4.97
C GLU A 53 -2.27 9.35 4.25
N HIS A 54 -2.39 8.55 3.20
CA HIS A 54 -3.66 8.40 2.49
C HIS A 54 -4.75 7.73 3.34
N LEU A 55 -4.40 6.76 4.19
CA LEU A 55 -5.34 6.14 5.13
C LEU A 55 -5.86 7.15 6.16
N ASN A 56 -4.98 7.97 6.73
CA ASN A 56 -5.34 9.00 7.71
C ASN A 56 -6.18 10.11 7.05
N LEU A 57 -5.84 10.52 5.84
CA LEU A 57 -6.56 11.56 5.08
C LEU A 57 -7.96 11.07 4.63
N LYS A 58 -8.10 9.77 4.33
CA LYS A 58 -9.41 9.14 4.11
C LYS A 58 -10.21 8.98 5.39
N ALA A 59 -9.58 8.61 6.51
CA ALA A 59 -10.28 8.45 7.80
C ALA A 59 -10.86 9.78 8.33
N THR A 60 -10.23 10.92 8.01
CA THR A 60 -10.73 12.25 8.37
C THR A 60 -11.87 12.72 7.47
N LYS A 61 -11.85 12.38 6.17
CA LYS A 61 -12.89 12.78 5.21
C LYS A 61 -14.09 11.82 5.16
N ASP A 62 -13.81 10.52 5.15
CA ASP A 62 -14.81 9.46 5.13
C ASP A 62 -14.85 8.79 6.51
N LYS A 63 -15.99 8.90 7.21
CA LYS A 63 -16.24 8.21 8.49
C LYS A 63 -16.49 6.70 8.32
N GLY A 64 -15.74 6.06 7.43
CA GLY A 64 -15.87 4.65 7.09
C GLY A 64 -14.62 3.85 7.46
N PRO A 65 -14.76 2.56 7.80
CA PRO A 65 -13.61 1.69 7.98
C PRO A 65 -12.77 1.63 6.69
N PRO A 66 -11.43 1.58 6.78
CA PRO A 66 -10.58 1.48 5.61
C PRO A 66 -10.91 0.24 4.77
N PRO A 67 -10.86 0.33 3.44
CA PRO A 67 -11.10 -0.82 2.57
C PRO A 67 -10.05 -1.90 2.82
N ARG A 68 -10.49 -3.16 2.77
CA ARG A 68 -9.68 -4.36 3.03
C ARG A 68 -8.36 -4.38 2.26
N GLU A 69 -8.40 -4.07 0.96
CA GLU A 69 -7.23 -4.04 0.06
C GLU A 69 -6.07 -3.18 0.63
N LYS A 70 -6.38 -2.04 1.26
CA LYS A 70 -5.35 -1.16 1.85
C LYS A 70 -4.70 -1.79 3.08
N LEU A 71 -5.48 -2.51 3.88
CA LEU A 71 -4.98 -3.18 5.08
C LEU A 71 -4.11 -4.40 4.70
N GLU A 72 -4.47 -5.12 3.64
CA GLU A 72 -3.66 -6.20 3.06
C GLU A 72 -2.32 -5.65 2.54
N LEU A 73 -2.36 -4.54 1.81
CA LEU A 73 -1.16 -3.88 1.31
C LEU A 73 -0.25 -3.41 2.44
N ARG A 74 -0.82 -2.86 3.53
CA ARG A 74 -0.07 -2.50 4.74
C ARG A 74 0.64 -3.71 5.33
N ALA A 75 -0.04 -4.83 5.50
CA ALA A 75 0.55 -6.05 6.03
C ALA A 75 1.70 -6.57 5.15
N SER A 76 1.53 -6.53 3.82
CA SER A 76 2.57 -6.92 2.85
C SER A 76 3.81 -6.01 2.93
N LEU A 77 3.63 -4.69 3.08
CA LEU A 77 4.75 -3.75 3.22
C LEU A 77 5.51 -3.95 4.53
N LEU A 78 4.80 -4.21 5.64
CA LEU A 78 5.41 -4.50 6.94
C LEU A 78 6.24 -5.78 6.91
N GLU A 79 5.75 -6.81 6.20
CA GLU A 79 6.49 -8.06 6.01
C GLU A 79 7.74 -7.86 5.14
N ALA A 80 7.63 -7.08 4.06
CA ALA A 80 8.78 -6.74 3.22
C ALA A 80 9.86 -5.91 3.95
N LEU A 81 9.49 -5.18 5.00
CA LEU A 81 10.41 -4.46 5.89
C LEU A 81 11.04 -5.36 6.98
N GLY A 82 10.65 -6.64 7.06
CA GLY A 82 11.11 -7.55 8.12
C GLY A 82 10.39 -7.35 9.46
N TRP A 83 9.34 -6.52 9.51
CA TRP A 83 8.57 -6.25 10.73
C TRP A 83 7.47 -7.31 10.93
N ALA A 84 7.89 -8.57 11.06
CA ALA A 84 6.99 -9.73 11.08
C ALA A 84 5.91 -9.66 12.16
N HIS A 85 6.24 -9.19 13.36
CA HIS A 85 5.27 -9.03 14.45
C HIS A 85 4.19 -8.00 14.14
N TRP A 86 4.55 -6.88 13.49
CA TRP A 86 3.60 -5.88 13.02
C TRP A 86 2.74 -6.40 11.87
N ALA A 87 3.33 -7.16 10.93
CA ALA A 87 2.57 -7.80 9.85
C ALA A 87 1.55 -8.82 10.40
N ALA A 88 1.94 -9.62 11.39
CA ALA A 88 1.05 -10.56 12.06
C ALA A 88 -0.10 -9.85 12.78
N ASN A 89 0.19 -8.78 13.52
CA ASN A 89 -0.83 -7.97 14.17
C ASN A 89 -1.79 -7.33 13.14
N ALA A 90 -1.27 -6.79 12.04
CA ALA A 90 -2.08 -6.21 10.97
C ALA A 90 -3.03 -7.23 10.33
N ARG A 91 -2.57 -8.47 10.13
CA ARG A 91 -3.40 -9.58 9.64
C ARG A 91 -4.48 -10.00 10.64
N ALA A 92 -4.14 -10.07 11.93
CA ALA A 92 -5.12 -10.36 12.98
C ALA A 92 -6.22 -9.29 13.04
N LEU A 93 -5.85 -8.00 12.98
CA LEU A 93 -6.80 -6.89 12.92
C LEU A 93 -7.67 -6.94 11.66
N LEU A 94 -7.10 -7.37 10.53
CA LEU A 94 -7.85 -7.54 9.29
C LEU A 94 -8.91 -8.64 9.43
N ALA A 95 -8.56 -9.79 10.02
CA ALA A 95 -9.49 -10.90 10.25
C ALA A 95 -10.64 -10.50 11.20
N LEU A 96 -10.37 -9.65 12.20
CA LEU A 96 -11.39 -9.12 13.09
C LEU A 96 -12.35 -8.15 12.37
N LYS A 97 -11.82 -7.28 11.50
CA LYS A 97 -12.62 -6.29 10.76
C LYS A 97 -13.40 -6.90 9.59
N PHE A 98 -12.86 -7.93 8.97
CA PHE A 98 -13.42 -8.61 7.80
C PHE A 98 -13.47 -10.12 8.07
N PRO A 99 -14.34 -10.57 8.99
CA PRO A 99 -14.48 -12.00 9.28
C PRO A 99 -15.07 -12.71 8.06
N ALA A 100 -14.66 -13.96 7.84
CA ALA A 100 -15.14 -14.77 6.72
C ALA A 100 -16.64 -15.12 6.82
N ALA A 101 -17.17 -15.18 8.05
CA ALA A 101 -18.57 -15.40 8.35
C ALA A 101 -18.98 -14.52 9.53
N TYR A 102 -20.24 -14.10 9.57
CA TYR A 102 -20.78 -13.39 10.73
C TYR A 102 -20.70 -14.33 11.95
N PRO A 103 -20.16 -13.88 13.10
CA PRO A 103 -20.09 -14.72 14.28
C PRO A 103 -21.50 -15.17 14.67
N PRO A 104 -21.70 -16.44 15.06
CA PRO A 104 -23.01 -16.91 15.48
C PRO A 104 -23.54 -16.02 16.62
N PRO A 105 -24.85 -15.71 16.64
CA PRO A 105 -25.42 -14.97 17.76
C PRO A 105 -25.11 -15.76 19.04
N TYR A 106 -24.62 -15.06 20.08
CA TYR A 106 -24.37 -15.67 21.37
C TYR A 106 -25.67 -16.35 21.84
N VAL A 107 -25.61 -17.67 22.02
CA VAL A 107 -26.69 -18.51 22.53
C VAL A 107 -26.62 -18.54 24.05
#